data_AF-A0AA36JCW4-F1
#
_entry.id   AF-A0AA36JCW4-F1
#
_cell.length_a   1.000
_cell.length_b   1.000
_cell.length_c   1.000
_cell.angle_alpha   90.00
_cell.angle_beta   90.00
_cell.angle_gamma   90.00
#
_symmetry.space_group_name_H-M   'P 1'
#
loop_
_entity.id
_entity.type
_entity.pdbx_description
1 polymer ?
#
loop_
_entity_poly.entity_id
_entity_poly.type
_entity_poly.pdbx_seq_one_letter_code
_entity_poly.pdbx_strand_id
1 'polypeptide(L)'
;SETPWPRCAGRMWRVFTLLGLLCDAAGGKKPGAALKKIPARSFTMGGDELSGAPGTVQVSLQEYKIDETPVTNAHFRKFVRATKYRTDAEKFGWSFVINSSLSEAALLEAERAVQDAPQWVAVEGAWWRQPEGSDSKQRANWDEFPAVHISWTDAIAYCEWAGKRLPTEAEWENAARGKRKESLYPWDDARPTANGRWMMNIWQGPFPQEDLGEDGYRGLSPVKAFPANSYGLYSTVGNVWEWTADPFRSRQSEEEQWTLKGGSFIDSVDGEFNHKATVVTRMGNTADSGSYNTGFRCATGKGGGGRKRPPDQKMLQKLAEEGGVEAVQEYLKKTGSDASVMTPEQLQKHRDRLKELQSEEL
;
A
#
# COMPACT_ATOMS: atom_id res chain seq x y z
N SER A 1 47.32 -51.17 46.74
CA SER A 1 48.17 -50.01 46.47
C SER A 1 47.26 -48.82 46.14
N GLU A 2 46.74 -48.11 47.15
CA GLU A 2 47.44 -47.02 47.87
C GLU A 2 47.84 -45.88 46.90
N THR A 3 47.00 -44.86 46.67
CA THR A 3 46.68 -43.62 47.46
C THR A 3 47.31 -42.36 46.75
N PRO A 4 47.00 -41.09 47.09
CA PRO A 4 45.86 -40.28 46.58
C PRO A 4 46.14 -38.75 46.37
N TRP A 5 45.06 -37.94 46.18
CA TRP A 5 44.86 -36.48 46.44
C TRP A 5 45.11 -35.45 45.30
N PRO A 6 44.52 -34.21 45.37
CA PRO A 6 43.56 -33.68 46.37
C PRO A 6 42.28 -33.00 45.82
N ARG A 7 41.29 -32.89 46.72
CA ARG A 7 40.27 -31.84 46.73
C ARG A 7 40.91 -30.53 47.22
N CYS A 8 40.71 -29.43 46.51
CA CYS A 8 40.75 -28.08 47.08
C CYS A 8 39.47 -27.32 46.70
N ALA A 9 38.80 -26.83 47.73
CA ALA A 9 37.65 -25.95 47.65
C ALA A 9 38.06 -24.56 47.15
N GLY A 10 37.17 -23.88 46.41
CA GLY A 10 37.38 -22.50 46.02
C GLY A 10 36.19 -21.95 45.25
N ARG A 11 35.34 -21.19 45.95
CA ARG A 11 34.36 -20.28 45.36
C ARG A 11 35.01 -19.49 44.22
N MET A 12 34.47 -19.59 43.01
CA MET A 12 34.63 -18.52 42.02
C MET A 12 33.25 -18.08 41.56
N TRP A 13 32.77 -17.08 42.28
CA TRP A 13 31.69 -16.19 41.91
C TRP A 13 31.92 -15.62 40.50
N ARG A 14 30.84 -15.63 39.71
CA ARG A 14 30.44 -14.54 38.79
C ARG A 14 31.57 -13.88 37.98
N VAL A 15 31.90 -14.47 36.82
CA VAL A 15 32.39 -13.71 35.66
C VAL A 15 31.78 -14.32 34.39
N PHE A 16 30.52 -14.01 34.11
CA PHE A 16 30.06 -13.88 32.73
C PHE A 16 29.37 -12.52 32.62
N THR A 17 30.27 -11.54 32.56
CA THR A 17 30.06 -10.14 32.24
C THR A 17 29.38 -10.04 30.88
N LEU A 18 28.19 -9.44 30.87
CA LEU A 18 27.78 -8.43 29.90
C LEU A 18 28.49 -8.48 28.53
N LEU A 19 28.11 -9.40 27.66
CA LEU A 19 28.32 -9.28 26.22
C LEU A 19 27.11 -9.88 25.51
N GLY A 20 26.18 -8.99 25.14
CA GLY A 20 24.92 -9.32 24.48
C GLY A 20 23.96 -8.13 24.33
N LEU A 21 24.34 -6.98 24.90
CA LEU A 21 23.72 -5.67 24.68
C LEU A 21 24.81 -4.74 24.16
N LEU A 22 25.13 -4.79 22.87
CA LEU A 22 25.86 -3.76 22.09
C LEU A 22 26.09 -4.27 20.65
N CYS A 23 25.04 -4.19 19.82
CA CYS A 23 25.01 -4.09 18.35
C CYS A 23 23.52 -4.22 17.99
N ASP A 24 22.72 -3.16 17.98
CA ASP A 24 22.53 -2.33 16.78
C ASP A 24 22.13 -0.90 17.14
N ALA A 25 23.08 -0.13 17.69
CA ALA A 25 23.02 1.33 17.70
C ALA A 25 23.99 1.93 16.66
N ALA A 26 24.34 1.17 15.62
CA ALA A 26 24.90 1.74 14.40
C ALA A 26 23.72 2.16 13.52
N GLY A 27 23.66 3.44 13.16
CA GLY A 27 22.69 4.01 12.20
C GLY A 27 22.89 3.48 10.77
N GLY A 28 23.01 2.16 10.59
CA GLY A 28 22.95 1.50 9.31
C GLY A 28 21.56 1.71 8.71
N LYS A 29 21.51 2.12 7.44
CA LYS A 29 20.25 2.20 6.70
C LYS A 29 19.54 0.86 6.81
N LYS A 30 18.34 0.86 7.39
CA LYS A 30 17.50 -0.33 7.42
C LYS A 30 17.26 -0.82 5.98
N PRO A 31 17.26 -2.14 5.75
CA PRO A 31 17.18 -2.70 4.41
C PRO A 31 15.84 -2.37 3.74
N GLY A 32 15.87 -2.17 2.43
CA GLY A 32 14.72 -1.82 1.60
C GLY A 32 15.16 -1.41 0.20
N ALA A 33 14.19 -1.20 -0.70
CA ALA A 33 14.48 -0.72 -2.04
C ALA A 33 15.21 0.64 -1.99
N ALA A 34 16.02 0.91 -3.02
CA ALA A 34 16.71 2.19 -3.11
C ALA A 34 15.70 3.33 -3.31
N LEU A 35 15.92 4.45 -2.63
CA LEU A 35 15.04 5.61 -2.69
C LEU A 35 15.41 6.50 -3.89
N LYS A 36 14.42 6.81 -4.75
CA LYS A 36 14.53 7.83 -5.80
C LYS A 36 14.04 9.17 -5.29
N LYS A 37 14.82 10.21 -5.57
CA LYS A 37 14.50 11.59 -5.21
C LYS A 37 13.53 12.16 -6.24
N ILE A 38 12.38 12.63 -5.78
CA ILE A 38 11.37 13.27 -6.62
C ILE A 38 11.34 14.77 -6.31
N PRO A 39 11.60 15.64 -7.32
CA PRO A 39 11.64 17.08 -7.08
C PRO A 39 10.26 17.63 -6.74
N ALA A 40 10.23 18.74 -6.00
CA ALA A 40 9.01 19.51 -5.79
C ALA A 40 8.41 19.94 -7.13
N ARG A 41 7.10 19.77 -7.29
CA ARG A 41 6.38 20.02 -8.54
C ARG A 41 4.89 20.21 -8.30
N SER A 42 4.28 21.09 -9.10
CA SER A 42 2.83 21.10 -9.31
C SER A 42 2.47 20.30 -10.56
N PHE A 43 1.45 19.45 -10.46
CA PHE A 43 0.98 18.62 -11.56
C PHE A 43 -0.54 18.40 -11.51
N THR A 44 -1.11 18.07 -12.66
CA THR A 44 -2.50 17.61 -12.79
C THR A 44 -2.55 16.14 -12.39
N MET A 45 -3.17 15.84 -11.25
CA MET A 45 -3.47 14.48 -10.82
C MET A 45 -4.81 14.03 -11.41
N GLY A 46 -4.94 12.73 -11.69
CA GLY A 46 -6.13 12.13 -12.30
C GLY A 46 -6.09 12.16 -13.83
N GLY A 47 -7.22 11.86 -14.44
CA GLY A 47 -7.34 11.79 -15.89
C GLY A 47 -8.75 12.18 -16.34
N ASP A 48 -8.96 12.16 -17.64
CA ASP A 48 -10.27 12.41 -18.25
C ASP A 48 -11.23 11.23 -18.05
N GLU A 49 -12.48 11.37 -18.51
CA GLU A 49 -13.48 10.30 -18.41
C GLU A 49 -13.04 9.02 -19.14
N LEU A 50 -12.26 9.13 -20.22
CA LEU A 50 -11.74 8.00 -21.00
C LEU A 50 -10.66 7.20 -20.26
N SER A 51 -10.07 7.78 -19.22
CA SER A 51 -9.09 7.14 -18.36
C SER A 51 -9.70 6.32 -17.21
N GLY A 52 -11.02 6.44 -16.97
CA GLY A 52 -11.70 5.84 -15.82
C GLY A 52 -11.43 6.55 -14.48
N ALA A 53 -10.72 7.68 -14.49
CA ALA A 53 -10.48 8.50 -13.31
C ALA A 53 -11.72 9.34 -12.94
N PRO A 54 -11.92 9.71 -11.66
CA PRO A 54 -13.05 10.55 -11.22
C PRO A 54 -12.92 12.04 -11.62
N GLY A 55 -11.99 12.37 -12.53
CA GLY A 55 -11.64 13.73 -12.95
C GLY A 55 -10.19 14.13 -12.60
N THR A 56 -9.88 15.40 -12.83
CA THR A 56 -8.54 15.97 -12.60
C THR A 56 -8.51 17.00 -11.47
N VAL A 57 -7.36 17.11 -10.79
CA VAL A 57 -7.13 18.11 -9.74
C VAL A 57 -5.69 18.61 -9.77
N GLN A 58 -5.48 19.92 -9.54
CA GLN A 58 -4.14 20.48 -9.39
C GLN A 58 -3.58 20.15 -8.02
N VAL A 59 -2.40 19.52 -7.99
CA VAL A 59 -1.71 19.16 -6.75
C VAL A 59 -0.31 19.76 -6.77
N SER A 60 0.10 20.34 -5.63
CA SER A 60 1.46 20.82 -5.42
C SER A 60 2.15 19.95 -4.37
N LEU A 61 3.26 19.33 -4.78
CA LEU A 61 4.06 18.43 -3.95
C LEU A 61 5.38 19.11 -3.58
N GLN A 62 5.78 18.90 -2.33
CA GLN A 62 7.15 19.18 -1.90
C GLN A 62 8.08 18.07 -2.36
N GLU A 63 9.39 18.29 -2.25
CA GLU A 63 10.35 17.22 -2.49
C GLU A 63 10.13 16.04 -1.53
N TYR A 64 10.25 14.82 -2.05
CA TYR A 64 10.20 13.58 -1.30
C TYR A 64 11.10 12.52 -1.94
N LYS A 65 11.22 11.38 -1.29
CA LYS A 65 11.83 10.20 -1.88
C LYS A 65 10.86 9.03 -1.83
N ILE A 66 10.90 8.18 -2.84
CA ILE A 66 10.03 7.01 -2.95
C ILE A 66 10.85 5.81 -3.39
N ASP A 67 10.47 4.62 -2.95
CA ASP A 67 11.14 3.38 -3.29
C ASP A 67 11.09 3.13 -4.81
N GLU A 68 12.24 2.74 -5.36
CA GLU A 68 12.38 2.48 -6.80
C GLU A 68 11.57 1.27 -7.26
N THR A 69 11.27 0.34 -6.35
CA THR A 69 10.46 -0.86 -6.61
C THR A 69 9.41 -1.04 -5.51
N PRO A 70 8.37 -1.87 -5.74
CA PRO A 70 7.64 -2.50 -4.65
C PRO A 70 8.59 -3.17 -3.63
N VAL A 71 8.12 -3.30 -2.38
CA VAL A 71 8.82 -4.09 -1.37
C VAL A 71 8.85 -5.54 -1.81
N THR A 72 10.05 -6.12 -1.84
CA THR A 72 10.26 -7.50 -2.29
C THR A 72 10.15 -8.49 -1.14
N ASN A 73 9.99 -9.77 -1.46
CA ASN A 73 10.06 -10.85 -0.48
C ASN A 73 11.35 -10.85 0.34
N ALA A 74 12.50 -10.52 -0.28
CA ALA A 74 13.76 -10.40 0.45
C ALA A 74 13.74 -9.28 1.50
N HIS A 75 13.16 -8.13 1.15
CA HIS A 75 13.01 -7.00 2.06
C HIS A 75 12.03 -7.30 3.19
N PHE A 76 10.84 -7.82 2.85
CA PHE A 76 9.81 -8.16 3.82
C PHE A 76 10.27 -9.27 4.79
N ARG A 77 11.03 -10.26 4.29
CA ARG A 77 11.64 -11.30 5.15
C ARG A 77 12.59 -10.73 6.19
N LYS A 78 13.36 -9.68 5.86
CA LYS A 78 14.26 -9.03 6.83
C LYS A 78 13.46 -8.35 7.94
N PHE A 79 12.36 -7.68 7.60
CA PHE A 79 11.41 -7.14 8.55
C PHE A 79 10.88 -8.23 9.49
N VAL A 80 10.26 -9.27 8.94
CA VAL A 80 9.68 -10.37 9.73
C VAL A 80 10.73 -11.05 10.61
N ARG A 81 11.96 -11.27 10.13
CA ARG A 81 13.03 -11.87 10.94
C ARG A 81 13.43 -10.99 12.12
N ALA A 82 13.47 -9.67 11.93
CA ALA A 82 13.87 -8.70 12.94
C ALA A 82 12.80 -8.46 14.00
N THR A 83 11.52 -8.46 13.60
CA THR A 83 10.40 -8.06 14.47
C THR A 83 9.54 -9.24 14.94
N LYS A 84 9.72 -10.43 14.35
CA LYS A 84 8.82 -11.58 14.50
C LYS A 84 7.37 -11.25 14.12
N TYR A 85 7.19 -10.30 13.21
CA TYR A 85 5.88 -9.85 12.76
C TYR A 85 5.09 -11.00 12.11
N ARG A 86 3.79 -11.03 12.38
CA ARG A 86 2.80 -11.87 11.69
C ARG A 86 1.86 -10.96 10.93
N THR A 87 1.67 -11.23 9.65
CA THR A 87 0.75 -10.47 8.80
C THR A 87 -0.71 -10.71 9.18
N ASP A 88 -1.61 -9.86 8.71
CA ASP A 88 -3.05 -10.08 8.92
C ASP A 88 -3.52 -11.38 8.27
N ALA A 89 -3.05 -11.71 7.06
CA ALA A 89 -3.29 -13.02 6.43
C ALA A 89 -2.83 -14.20 7.32
N GLU A 90 -1.65 -14.09 7.96
CA GLU A 90 -1.17 -15.11 8.90
C GLU A 90 -2.00 -15.19 10.20
N LYS A 91 -2.67 -14.10 10.61
CA LYS A 91 -3.56 -14.08 11.79
C LYS A 91 -4.93 -14.65 11.46
N PHE A 92 -5.46 -14.34 10.28
CA PHE A 92 -6.71 -14.90 9.78
C PHE A 92 -6.57 -16.38 9.40
N GLY A 93 -5.38 -16.79 8.97
CA GLY A 93 -5.07 -18.16 8.54
C GLY A 93 -5.31 -18.41 7.05
N TRP A 94 -5.77 -17.40 6.31
CA TRP A 94 -6.12 -17.50 4.90
C TRP A 94 -5.97 -16.14 4.20
N SER A 95 -5.97 -16.15 2.87
CA SER A 95 -6.03 -14.95 2.03
C SER A 95 -6.60 -15.28 0.65
N PHE A 96 -6.88 -14.26 -0.16
CA PHE A 96 -7.43 -14.43 -1.50
C PHE A 96 -6.34 -14.73 -2.54
N VAL A 97 -6.58 -15.77 -3.34
CA VAL A 97 -5.76 -16.19 -4.50
C VAL A 97 -6.65 -16.24 -5.74
N ILE A 98 -6.08 -15.93 -6.92
CA ILE A 98 -6.80 -16.05 -8.18
C ILE A 98 -6.86 -17.53 -8.60
N ASN A 99 -8.04 -18.01 -8.99
CA ASN A 99 -8.26 -19.41 -9.31
C ASN A 99 -7.34 -19.96 -10.41
N SER A 100 -6.99 -19.14 -11.40
CA SER A 100 -6.07 -19.49 -12.49
C SER A 100 -4.63 -19.75 -12.04
N SER A 101 -4.27 -19.39 -10.80
CA SER A 101 -2.98 -19.69 -10.19
C SER A 101 -2.98 -20.95 -9.33
N LEU A 102 -4.13 -21.62 -9.17
CA LEU A 102 -4.32 -22.80 -8.34
C LEU A 102 -4.42 -24.07 -9.18
N SER A 103 -4.01 -25.20 -8.63
CA SER A 103 -4.34 -26.51 -9.20
C SER A 103 -5.82 -26.83 -9.04
N GLU A 104 -6.33 -27.76 -9.85
CA GLU A 104 -7.71 -28.24 -9.72
C GLU A 104 -7.98 -28.82 -8.33
N ALA A 105 -6.98 -29.48 -7.71
CA ALA A 105 -7.08 -30.00 -6.35
C ALA A 105 -7.28 -28.87 -5.32
N ALA A 106 -6.46 -27.82 -5.36
CA ALA A 106 -6.60 -26.70 -4.43
C ALA A 106 -7.91 -25.93 -4.63
N LEU A 107 -8.44 -25.85 -5.86
CA LEU A 107 -9.74 -25.24 -6.12
C LEU A 107 -10.90 -26.03 -5.51
N LEU A 108 -10.81 -27.36 -5.50
CA LEU A 108 -11.82 -28.23 -4.87
C LEU A 108 -11.78 -28.17 -3.34
N GLU A 109 -10.61 -27.90 -2.75
CA GLU A 109 -10.45 -27.74 -1.30
C GLU A 109 -10.88 -26.36 -0.81
N ALA A 110 -10.87 -25.35 -1.68
CA ALA A 110 -11.17 -24.00 -1.26
C ALA A 110 -12.66 -23.82 -0.92
N GLU A 111 -12.93 -23.43 0.33
CA GLU A 111 -14.30 -23.42 0.87
C GLU A 111 -15.16 -22.24 0.38
N ARG A 112 -14.53 -21.14 -0.04
CA ARG A 112 -15.23 -19.86 -0.29
C ARG A 112 -14.64 -19.11 -1.48
N ALA A 113 -15.52 -18.45 -2.23
CA ALA A 113 -15.16 -17.49 -3.27
C ALA A 113 -15.90 -16.17 -3.05
N VAL A 114 -15.35 -15.08 -3.59
CA VAL A 114 -16.04 -13.78 -3.57
C VAL A 114 -17.24 -13.85 -4.51
N GLN A 115 -18.45 -13.57 -3.98
CA GLN A 115 -19.69 -13.72 -4.75
C GLN A 115 -19.70 -12.90 -6.05
N ASP A 116 -19.25 -11.65 -5.99
CA ASP A 116 -19.23 -10.73 -7.15
C ASP A 116 -17.96 -10.87 -8.01
N ALA A 117 -17.00 -11.69 -7.59
CA ALA A 117 -15.75 -11.93 -8.29
C ALA A 117 -15.26 -13.37 -8.02
N PRO A 118 -15.98 -14.39 -8.51
CA PRO A 118 -15.79 -15.80 -8.11
C PRO A 118 -14.42 -16.37 -8.47
N GLN A 119 -13.66 -15.68 -9.33
CA GLN A 119 -12.26 -15.99 -9.60
C GLN A 119 -11.34 -15.79 -8.38
N TRP A 120 -11.76 -14.98 -7.40
CA TRP A 120 -11.04 -14.79 -6.15
C TRP A 120 -11.52 -15.80 -5.12
N VAL A 121 -10.60 -16.68 -4.73
CA VAL A 121 -10.88 -17.81 -3.86
C VAL A 121 -10.13 -17.64 -2.55
N ALA A 122 -10.80 -17.88 -1.42
CA ALA A 122 -10.19 -17.87 -0.11
C ALA A 122 -9.39 -19.17 0.09
N VAL A 123 -8.08 -19.05 0.22
CA VAL A 123 -7.17 -20.20 0.35
C VAL A 123 -6.55 -20.19 1.74
N GLU A 124 -6.79 -21.26 2.50
CA GLU A 124 -6.11 -21.48 3.78
C GLU A 124 -4.60 -21.64 3.56
N GLY A 125 -3.80 -21.08 4.46
CA GLY A 125 -2.36 -21.15 4.33
C GLY A 125 -1.75 -20.13 3.34
N ALA A 126 -2.59 -19.36 2.63
CA ALA A 126 -2.11 -18.35 1.69
C ALA A 126 -1.66 -17.07 2.41
N TRP A 127 -0.37 -16.76 2.31
CA TRP A 127 0.24 -15.52 2.84
C TRP A 127 1.58 -15.26 2.13
N TRP A 128 2.28 -14.18 2.49
CA TRP A 128 3.47 -13.68 1.78
C TRP A 128 4.60 -14.72 1.52
N ARG A 129 4.72 -15.79 2.33
CA ARG A 129 5.71 -16.88 2.14
C ARG A 129 5.21 -18.01 1.26
N GLN A 130 3.90 -18.18 1.19
CA GLN A 130 3.19 -19.25 0.49
C GLN A 130 2.01 -18.62 -0.23
N PRO A 131 2.26 -17.87 -1.32
CA PRO A 131 1.26 -16.98 -1.86
C PRO A 131 0.17 -17.69 -2.66
N GLU A 132 0.36 -18.97 -3.01
CA GLU A 132 -0.68 -19.85 -3.53
C GLU A 132 -1.16 -20.87 -2.48
N GLY A 133 -0.85 -20.67 -1.20
CA GLY A 133 -1.12 -21.66 -0.15
C GLY A 133 -0.23 -22.90 -0.29
N SER A 134 -0.79 -24.09 -0.06
CA SER A 134 -0.10 -25.38 -0.22
C SER A 134 0.45 -25.62 -1.64
N ASP A 135 -0.16 -25.01 -2.64
CA ASP A 135 0.25 -25.08 -4.06
C ASP A 135 1.47 -24.22 -4.39
N SER A 136 2.00 -23.46 -3.42
CA SER A 136 3.09 -22.53 -3.66
C SER A 136 4.34 -23.23 -4.19
N LYS A 137 4.80 -22.79 -5.35
CA LYS A 137 5.98 -23.37 -6.03
C LYS A 137 7.26 -22.67 -5.57
N GLN A 138 8.34 -23.44 -5.42
CA GLN A 138 9.67 -22.85 -5.21
C GLN A 138 10.13 -22.13 -6.48
N ARG A 139 10.35 -20.83 -6.39
CA ARG A 139 10.88 -19.98 -7.47
C ARG A 139 12.34 -19.61 -7.15
N ALA A 140 13.27 -19.88 -8.06
CA ALA A 140 14.71 -19.69 -7.82
C ALA A 140 15.10 -18.25 -7.44
N ASN A 141 14.37 -17.25 -7.94
CA ASN A 141 14.58 -15.83 -7.67
C ASN A 141 13.41 -15.20 -6.88
N TRP A 142 12.72 -15.97 -6.02
CA TRP A 142 11.56 -15.50 -5.24
C TRP A 142 11.82 -14.21 -4.45
N ASP A 143 13.07 -13.98 -4.05
CA ASP A 143 13.55 -12.80 -3.34
C ASP A 143 13.37 -11.48 -4.10
N GLU A 144 13.25 -11.56 -5.43
CA GLU A 144 13.08 -10.41 -6.34
C GLU A 144 11.61 -10.13 -6.67
N PHE A 145 10.69 -11.00 -6.25
CA PHE A 145 9.25 -10.81 -6.45
C PHE A 145 8.68 -9.85 -5.40
N PRO A 146 7.59 -9.13 -5.72
CA PRO A 146 6.91 -8.31 -4.72
C PRO A 146 6.39 -9.18 -3.58
N ALA A 147 6.44 -8.66 -2.35
CA ALA A 147 5.71 -9.26 -1.24
C ALA A 147 4.21 -8.99 -1.45
N VAL A 148 3.42 -10.07 -1.38
CA VAL A 148 1.96 -10.07 -1.61
C VAL A 148 1.21 -10.65 -0.40
N HIS A 149 -0.12 -10.61 -0.41
CA HIS A 149 -0.97 -10.83 0.78
C HIS A 149 -0.67 -9.85 1.90
N ILE A 150 -0.27 -8.62 1.52
CA ILE A 150 0.09 -7.56 2.45
C ILE A 150 -1.12 -6.66 2.61
N SER A 151 -1.62 -6.56 3.84
CA SER A 151 -2.66 -5.59 4.18
C SER A 151 -2.09 -4.17 4.32
N TRP A 152 -2.96 -3.17 4.40
CA TRP A 152 -2.51 -1.78 4.60
C TRP A 152 -1.79 -1.61 5.95
N THR A 153 -2.30 -2.26 6.99
CA THR A 153 -1.70 -2.32 8.34
C THR A 153 -0.34 -3.00 8.33
N ASP A 154 -0.18 -4.10 7.58
CA ASP A 154 1.11 -4.77 7.37
C ASP A 154 2.12 -3.84 6.67
N ALA A 155 1.65 -3.13 5.64
CA ALA A 155 2.46 -2.21 4.85
C ALA A 155 2.95 -1.00 5.69
N ILE A 156 2.08 -0.45 6.55
CA ILE A 156 2.48 0.58 7.52
C ILE A 156 3.52 0.05 8.49
N ALA A 157 3.27 -1.11 9.12
CA ALA A 157 4.19 -1.68 10.09
C ALA A 157 5.59 -1.89 9.48
N TYR A 158 5.67 -2.36 8.24
CA TYR A 158 6.93 -2.45 7.50
C TYR A 158 7.55 -1.08 7.26
N CYS A 159 6.81 -0.11 6.71
CA CYS A 159 7.39 1.18 6.37
C CYS A 159 7.89 1.92 7.62
N GLU A 160 7.15 1.90 8.72
CA GLU A 160 7.56 2.46 10.01
C GLU A 160 8.83 1.76 10.54
N TRP A 161 8.85 0.42 10.52
CA TRP A 161 10.04 -0.33 10.87
C TRP A 161 11.22 0.09 10.00
N ALA A 162 11.04 0.32 8.70
CA ALA A 162 12.09 0.77 7.79
C ALA A 162 12.49 2.26 7.96
N GLY A 163 11.85 3.00 8.86
CA GLY A 163 12.06 4.45 9.03
C GLY A 163 11.49 5.27 7.86
N LYS A 164 10.41 4.78 7.27
CA LYS A 164 9.70 5.32 6.11
C LYS A 164 8.21 5.48 6.43
N ARG A 165 7.40 5.75 5.42
CA ARG A 165 5.92 5.76 5.44
C ARG A 165 5.39 5.24 4.11
N LEU A 166 4.09 5.00 3.99
CA LEU A 166 3.46 4.86 2.66
C LEU A 166 3.49 6.20 1.92
N PRO A 167 3.59 6.19 0.56
CA PRO A 167 3.36 7.39 -0.24
C PRO A 167 1.91 7.84 -0.13
N THR A 168 1.65 9.14 -0.28
CA THR A 168 0.29 9.60 -0.57
C THR A 168 -0.13 9.18 -1.97
N GLU A 169 -1.43 9.16 -2.27
CA GLU A 169 -1.95 8.85 -3.61
C GLU A 169 -1.33 9.79 -4.66
N ALA A 170 -1.23 11.08 -4.32
CA ALA A 170 -0.66 12.09 -5.19
C ALA A 170 0.85 11.92 -5.38
N GLU A 171 1.59 11.60 -4.31
CA GLU A 171 3.02 11.28 -4.42
C GLU A 171 3.26 10.04 -5.28
N TRP A 172 2.44 9.00 -5.12
CA TRP A 172 2.54 7.79 -5.91
C TRP A 172 2.32 8.09 -7.39
N GLU A 173 1.24 8.82 -7.73
CA GLU A 173 0.89 9.10 -9.11
C GLU A 173 1.91 10.03 -9.79
N ASN A 174 2.37 11.08 -9.10
CA ASN A 174 3.43 11.95 -9.62
C ASN A 174 4.73 11.17 -9.87
N ALA A 175 5.08 10.24 -8.97
CA ALA A 175 6.27 9.42 -9.16
C ALA A 175 6.09 8.43 -10.32
N ALA A 176 4.91 7.83 -10.49
CA ALA A 176 4.57 6.90 -11.57
C ALA A 176 4.60 7.59 -12.95
N ARG A 177 4.06 8.81 -13.07
CA ARG A 177 4.10 9.63 -14.30
C ARG A 177 5.52 10.02 -14.72
N GLY A 178 6.46 10.04 -13.79
CA GLY A 178 7.81 10.50 -14.08
C GLY A 178 7.84 11.98 -14.48
N LYS A 179 8.67 12.30 -15.47
CA LYS A 179 8.78 13.64 -16.08
C LYS A 179 7.65 13.95 -17.08
N ARG A 180 6.68 13.04 -17.28
CA ARG A 180 5.54 13.26 -18.18
C ARG A 180 4.50 14.17 -17.50
N LYS A 181 3.60 14.76 -18.30
CA LYS A 181 2.53 15.66 -17.81
C LYS A 181 1.17 14.95 -17.83
N GLU A 182 0.78 14.44 -18.99
CA GLU A 182 -0.57 13.91 -19.24
C GLU A 182 -0.48 12.54 -19.92
N SER A 183 0.19 11.59 -19.25
CA SER A 183 0.36 10.24 -19.77
C SER A 183 -0.45 9.23 -18.97
N LEU A 184 -1.10 8.27 -19.65
CA LEU A 184 -1.75 7.14 -18.99
C LEU A 184 -0.74 6.08 -18.54
N TYR A 185 0.39 5.99 -19.22
CA TYR A 185 1.47 5.07 -18.87
C TYR A 185 2.75 5.82 -18.51
N PRO A 186 3.66 5.21 -17.73
CA PRO A 186 4.95 5.84 -17.38
C PRO A 186 5.86 6.12 -18.59
N TRP A 187 5.65 5.43 -19.71
CA TRP A 187 6.48 5.49 -20.93
C TRP A 187 5.76 6.11 -22.14
N ASP A 188 4.43 6.05 -22.21
CA ASP A 188 3.62 6.45 -23.36
C ASP A 188 2.30 7.08 -22.92
N ASP A 189 1.66 7.85 -23.78
CA ASP A 189 0.43 8.56 -23.43
C ASP A 189 -0.81 7.66 -23.52
N ALA A 190 -0.78 6.61 -24.35
CA ALA A 190 -1.97 5.80 -24.63
C ALA A 190 -1.74 4.28 -24.71
N ARG A 191 -0.49 3.80 -24.80
CA ARG A 191 -0.22 2.38 -25.08
C ARG A 191 0.48 1.64 -23.93
N PRO A 192 0.04 0.39 -23.61
CA PRO A 192 0.71 -0.46 -22.64
C PRO A 192 2.02 -1.06 -23.18
N THR A 193 2.28 -0.90 -24.48
CA THR A 193 3.48 -1.38 -25.18
C THR A 193 4.34 -0.23 -25.68
N ALA A 194 5.65 -0.48 -25.84
CA ALA A 194 6.58 0.43 -26.51
C ALA A 194 7.48 -0.36 -27.46
N ASN A 195 7.60 0.10 -28.71
CA ASN A 195 8.35 -0.58 -29.78
C ASN A 195 7.97 -2.05 -29.94
N GLY A 196 6.66 -2.35 -29.88
CA GLY A 196 6.12 -3.70 -30.04
C GLY A 196 6.37 -4.64 -28.86
N ARG A 197 6.82 -4.14 -27.71
CA ARG A 197 7.07 -4.93 -26.50
C ARG A 197 6.20 -4.48 -25.34
N TRP A 198 5.75 -5.44 -24.54
CA TRP A 198 5.10 -5.17 -23.26
C TRP A 198 6.03 -4.45 -22.29
N MET A 199 5.49 -3.48 -21.56
CA MET A 199 6.24 -2.59 -20.66
C MET A 199 5.80 -2.73 -19.20
N MET A 200 4.86 -3.62 -18.94
CA MET A 200 4.38 -4.00 -17.61
C MET A 200 3.88 -5.44 -17.63
N ASN A 201 3.75 -6.02 -16.44
CA ASN A 201 3.08 -7.29 -16.21
C ASN A 201 1.57 -7.06 -16.07
N ILE A 202 0.77 -7.61 -16.99
CA ILE A 202 -0.67 -7.47 -17.04
C ILE A 202 -1.30 -8.74 -17.66
N TRP A 203 -2.62 -8.87 -17.68
CA TRP A 203 -3.25 -10.04 -18.30
C TRP A 203 -3.31 -9.88 -19.83
N GLN A 204 -3.05 -10.96 -20.58
CA GLN A 204 -3.34 -11.04 -22.02
C GLN A 204 -4.16 -12.29 -22.34
N GLY A 205 -5.27 -12.15 -23.06
CA GLY A 205 -6.13 -13.27 -23.44
C GLY A 205 -7.47 -13.32 -22.69
N PRO A 206 -8.24 -14.41 -22.83
CA PRO A 206 -9.58 -14.52 -22.27
C PRO A 206 -9.52 -14.67 -20.74
N PHE A 207 -9.91 -13.63 -20.02
CA PHE A 207 -10.01 -13.65 -18.56
C PHE A 207 -11.34 -14.28 -18.10
N PRO A 208 -11.36 -15.10 -17.01
CA PRO A 208 -10.22 -15.59 -16.22
C PRO A 208 -9.62 -16.92 -16.72
N GLN A 209 -10.01 -17.41 -17.91
CA GLN A 209 -9.73 -18.79 -18.35
C GLN A 209 -8.27 -19.01 -18.76
N GLU A 210 -7.67 -18.09 -19.50
CA GLU A 210 -6.33 -18.27 -20.05
C GLU A 210 -5.56 -16.95 -20.09
N ASP A 211 -4.43 -16.93 -19.37
CA ASP A 211 -3.40 -15.92 -19.50
C ASP A 211 -2.35 -16.41 -20.51
N LEU A 212 -2.27 -15.73 -21.66
CA LEU A 212 -1.34 -16.05 -22.72
C LEU A 212 0.11 -15.80 -22.28
N GLY A 213 0.35 -14.87 -21.35
CA GLY A 213 1.68 -14.50 -20.86
C GLY A 213 2.57 -13.90 -21.95
N GLU A 214 2.00 -13.08 -22.81
CA GLU A 214 2.71 -12.41 -23.92
C GLU A 214 3.76 -11.42 -23.40
N ASP A 215 3.57 -10.88 -22.21
CA ASP A 215 4.54 -10.04 -21.51
C ASP A 215 5.70 -10.82 -20.86
N GLY A 216 5.63 -12.16 -20.90
CA GLY A 216 6.61 -13.09 -20.35
C GLY A 216 6.24 -13.68 -18.98
N TYR A 217 5.11 -13.28 -18.39
CA TYR A 217 4.70 -13.75 -17.06
C TYR A 217 3.24 -14.24 -17.08
N ARG A 218 2.97 -15.27 -16.27
CA ARG A 218 1.62 -15.71 -15.91
C ARG A 218 1.53 -15.67 -14.41
N GLY A 219 0.91 -14.62 -13.87
CA GLY A 219 0.99 -14.29 -12.45
C GLY A 219 2.02 -13.19 -12.15
N LEU A 220 2.64 -13.24 -10.97
CA LEU A 220 3.62 -12.24 -10.54
C LEU A 220 4.90 -12.24 -11.41
N SER A 221 5.56 -11.09 -11.46
CA SER A 221 6.88 -10.90 -12.07
C SER A 221 7.88 -10.29 -11.07
N PRO A 222 9.20 -10.48 -11.25
CA PRO A 222 10.22 -9.76 -10.49
C PRO A 222 10.03 -8.24 -10.57
N VAL A 223 10.31 -7.53 -9.48
CA VAL A 223 10.02 -6.08 -9.38
C VAL A 223 10.83 -5.18 -10.34
N LYS A 224 11.78 -5.74 -11.08
CA LYS A 224 12.57 -5.06 -12.12
C LYS A 224 12.49 -5.75 -13.48
N ALA A 225 11.45 -6.56 -13.72
CA ALA A 225 11.24 -7.28 -14.98
C ALA A 225 11.11 -6.34 -16.19
N PHE A 226 10.50 -5.17 -15.98
CA PHE A 226 10.24 -4.17 -17.03
C PHE A 226 11.06 -2.90 -16.82
N PRO A 227 11.26 -2.07 -17.87
CA PRO A 227 12.05 -0.84 -17.75
C PRO A 227 11.50 0.15 -16.72
N ALA A 228 12.40 0.85 -16.04
CA ALA A 228 12.01 1.94 -15.15
C ALA A 228 11.50 3.17 -15.92
N ASN A 229 10.65 3.95 -15.28
CA ASN A 229 10.23 5.25 -15.78
C ASN A 229 11.36 6.30 -15.68
N SER A 230 11.08 7.53 -16.11
CA SER A 230 12.07 8.63 -16.15
C SER A 230 12.57 9.15 -14.79
N TYR A 231 11.99 8.69 -13.67
CA TYR A 231 12.53 8.88 -12.31
C TYR A 231 13.24 7.65 -11.75
N GLY A 232 13.30 6.56 -12.53
CA GLY A 232 13.95 5.32 -12.13
C GLY A 232 13.06 4.43 -11.27
N LEU A 233 11.72 4.56 -11.34
CA LEU A 233 10.79 3.67 -10.67
C LEU A 233 10.38 2.52 -11.61
N TYR A 234 10.34 1.32 -11.06
CA TYR A 234 9.93 0.09 -11.72
C TYR A 234 8.53 -0.32 -11.27
N SER A 235 7.82 -1.05 -12.14
CA SER A 235 6.53 -1.71 -11.85
C SER A 235 5.53 -0.81 -11.13
N THR A 236 5.39 0.45 -11.55
CA THR A 236 4.36 1.35 -11.00
C THR A 236 2.99 1.09 -11.61
N VAL A 237 2.90 0.46 -12.79
CA VAL A 237 1.62 0.05 -13.36
C VAL A 237 1.72 -1.43 -13.67
N GLY A 238 0.67 -2.19 -13.33
CA GLY A 238 0.66 -3.65 -13.40
C GLY A 238 1.49 -4.33 -12.31
N ASN A 239 1.71 -5.62 -12.46
CA ASN A 239 2.31 -6.53 -11.48
C ASN A 239 1.47 -6.65 -10.20
N VAL A 240 1.51 -5.67 -9.29
CA VAL A 240 0.71 -5.69 -8.05
C VAL A 240 0.11 -4.33 -7.80
N TRP A 241 -1.10 -4.32 -7.24
CA TRP A 241 -1.68 -3.14 -6.64
C TRP A 241 -0.79 -2.65 -5.50
N GLU A 242 -0.70 -1.34 -5.31
CA GLU A 242 0.13 -0.76 -4.26
C GLU A 242 -0.65 0.12 -3.30
N TRP A 243 -0.53 -0.18 -2.00
CA TRP A 243 -1.08 0.64 -0.93
C TRP A 243 -0.52 2.06 -0.90
N THR A 244 -1.41 3.01 -0.68
CA THR A 244 -1.06 4.42 -0.39
C THR A 244 -1.61 4.83 0.98
N ALA A 245 -1.18 5.97 1.49
CA ALA A 245 -1.59 6.48 2.80
C ALA A 245 -3.03 7.04 2.81
N ASP A 246 -3.62 7.29 1.64
CA ASP A 246 -4.86 8.06 1.52
C ASP A 246 -6.11 7.21 1.71
N PRO A 247 -7.11 7.70 2.48
CA PRO A 247 -8.40 7.04 2.58
C PRO A 247 -9.11 7.05 1.22
N PHE A 248 -9.75 5.94 0.89
CA PHE A 248 -10.58 5.82 -0.30
C PHE A 248 -12.03 6.08 0.07
N ARG A 249 -12.67 7.03 -0.62
CA ARG A 249 -14.10 7.29 -0.47
C ARG A 249 -14.86 6.61 -1.60
N SER A 250 -15.56 5.53 -1.27
CA SER A 250 -16.57 4.94 -2.14
C SER A 250 -17.93 5.59 -1.88
N ARG A 251 -18.74 5.81 -2.91
CA ARG A 251 -20.16 6.15 -2.73
C ARG A 251 -21.02 4.91 -2.45
N GLN A 252 -20.46 3.73 -2.65
CA GLN A 252 -21.17 2.45 -2.60
C GLN A 252 -20.89 1.67 -1.30
N SER A 253 -19.93 2.12 -0.47
CA SER A 253 -19.59 1.49 0.80
C SER A 253 -19.42 2.54 1.88
N GLU A 254 -19.95 2.26 3.06
CA GLU A 254 -19.74 3.04 4.28
C GLU A 254 -18.50 2.57 5.07
N GLU A 255 -17.89 1.46 4.67
CA GLU A 255 -16.68 0.95 5.31
C GLU A 255 -15.48 1.85 5.04
N GLU A 256 -14.61 1.97 6.05
CA GLU A 256 -13.36 2.70 5.88
C GLU A 256 -12.40 1.89 5.00
N GLN A 257 -12.00 2.52 3.89
CA GLN A 257 -11.12 1.93 2.90
C GLN A 257 -9.89 2.81 2.69
N TRP A 258 -8.83 2.20 2.19
CA TRP A 258 -7.59 2.87 1.80
C TRP A 258 -7.34 2.68 0.31
N THR A 259 -6.61 3.64 -0.27
CA THR A 259 -6.44 3.70 -1.72
C THR A 259 -5.30 2.80 -2.17
N LEU A 260 -5.62 1.93 -3.13
CA LEU A 260 -4.67 1.17 -3.95
C LEU A 260 -4.48 1.85 -5.30
N LYS A 261 -3.27 1.78 -5.86
CA LYS A 261 -2.92 2.34 -7.18
C LYS A 261 -2.22 1.33 -8.08
N GLY A 262 -2.31 1.57 -9.39
CA GLY A 262 -1.44 0.98 -10.41
C GLY A 262 -1.97 -0.25 -11.16
N GLY A 263 -3.00 -0.93 -10.66
CA GLY A 263 -3.41 -2.21 -11.24
C GLY A 263 -2.42 -3.33 -10.95
N SER A 264 -2.71 -4.52 -11.46
CA SER A 264 -1.98 -5.74 -11.19
C SER A 264 -1.89 -6.64 -12.42
N PHE A 265 -1.23 -7.80 -12.28
CA PHE A 265 -1.10 -8.79 -13.35
C PHE A 265 -2.43 -9.39 -13.83
N ILE A 266 -3.54 -9.22 -13.09
CA ILE A 266 -4.87 -9.71 -13.50
C ILE A 266 -5.74 -8.61 -14.14
N ASP A 267 -5.28 -7.37 -14.15
CA ASP A 267 -6.03 -6.25 -14.72
C ASP A 267 -5.89 -6.23 -16.25
N SER A 268 -6.71 -5.43 -16.93
CA SER A 268 -6.77 -5.39 -18.40
C SER A 268 -6.14 -4.12 -18.97
N VAL A 269 -5.85 -4.14 -20.27
CA VAL A 269 -5.28 -3.00 -21.00
C VAL A 269 -6.33 -1.96 -21.42
N ASP A 270 -7.59 -2.38 -21.53
CA ASP A 270 -8.71 -1.62 -22.09
C ASP A 270 -9.86 -1.41 -21.10
N GLY A 271 -9.93 -2.21 -20.02
CA GLY A 271 -11.02 -2.18 -19.06
C GLY A 271 -12.16 -3.13 -19.39
N GLU A 272 -12.00 -4.06 -20.35
CA GLU A 272 -13.05 -5.04 -20.68
C GLU A 272 -13.34 -6.01 -19.51
N PHE A 273 -12.34 -6.26 -18.68
CA PHE A 273 -12.46 -7.01 -17.43
C PHE A 273 -11.59 -6.37 -16.33
N ASN A 274 -11.96 -6.59 -15.08
CA ASN A 274 -11.33 -5.97 -13.91
C ASN A 274 -11.13 -4.45 -14.13
N HIS A 275 -9.93 -3.93 -13.95
CA HIS A 275 -9.62 -2.52 -14.20
C HIS A 275 -8.73 -2.35 -15.43
N LYS A 276 -8.87 -1.22 -16.12
CA LYS A 276 -7.83 -0.74 -17.05
C LYS A 276 -6.61 -0.31 -16.26
N ALA A 277 -5.46 -0.98 -16.37
CA ALA A 277 -4.28 -0.62 -15.58
C ALA A 277 -3.51 0.56 -16.18
N THR A 278 -3.46 1.68 -15.44
CA THR A 278 -2.81 2.93 -15.83
C THR A 278 -2.26 3.63 -14.59
N VAL A 279 -1.54 4.75 -14.77
CA VAL A 279 -1.08 5.59 -13.64
C VAL A 279 -2.23 6.23 -12.85
N VAL A 280 -3.42 6.38 -13.44
CA VAL A 280 -4.57 6.99 -12.75
C VAL A 280 -5.45 5.98 -12.03
N THR A 281 -5.36 4.70 -12.42
CA THR A 281 -6.20 3.62 -11.91
C THR A 281 -6.07 3.50 -10.41
N ARG A 282 -7.22 3.48 -9.74
CA ARG A 282 -7.34 3.47 -8.28
C ARG A 282 -8.52 2.62 -7.85
N MET A 283 -8.39 1.94 -6.72
CA MET A 283 -9.50 1.25 -6.05
C MET A 283 -9.37 1.41 -4.54
N GLY A 284 -10.45 1.11 -3.81
CA GLY A 284 -10.48 1.09 -2.35
C GLY A 284 -10.53 -0.33 -1.84
N ASN A 285 -9.85 -0.59 -0.73
CA ASN A 285 -10.00 -1.85 0.01
C ASN A 285 -9.81 -1.63 1.53
N THR A 286 -10.32 -2.54 2.36
CA THR A 286 -10.23 -2.43 3.83
C THR A 286 -8.78 -2.60 4.32
N ALA A 287 -8.47 -2.09 5.51
CA ALA A 287 -7.09 -1.99 6.02
C ALA A 287 -6.42 -3.35 6.23
N ASP A 288 -7.23 -4.33 6.58
CA ASP A 288 -6.87 -5.69 6.93
C ASP A 288 -6.93 -6.64 5.73
N SER A 289 -7.44 -6.17 4.59
CA SER A 289 -7.47 -6.94 3.36
C SER A 289 -6.11 -6.96 2.68
N GLY A 290 -5.69 -8.14 2.22
CA GLY A 290 -4.55 -8.34 1.34
C GLY A 290 -4.80 -9.58 0.48
N SER A 291 -4.28 -9.58 -0.75
CA SER A 291 -4.50 -10.65 -1.73
C SER A 291 -3.21 -10.97 -2.50
N TYR A 292 -3.26 -12.02 -3.31
CA TYR A 292 -2.15 -12.47 -4.14
C TYR A 292 -1.61 -11.42 -5.13
N ASN A 293 -2.38 -10.37 -5.41
CA ASN A 293 -2.00 -9.27 -6.29
C ASN A 293 -1.83 -7.92 -5.58
N THR A 294 -1.77 -7.89 -4.24
CA THR A 294 -1.67 -6.66 -3.45
C THR A 294 -0.34 -6.58 -2.70
N GLY A 295 0.43 -5.53 -2.98
CA GLY A 295 1.69 -5.19 -2.33
C GLY A 295 1.77 -3.70 -2.00
N PHE A 296 2.99 -3.16 -1.93
CA PHE A 296 3.22 -1.75 -1.59
C PHE A 296 4.66 -1.32 -1.87
N ARG A 297 4.89 0.00 -1.87
CA ARG A 297 6.22 0.62 -1.79
C ARG A 297 6.22 1.72 -0.73
N CYS A 298 7.38 2.06 -0.18
CA CYS A 298 7.48 3.12 0.82
C CYS A 298 7.99 4.46 0.24
N ALA A 299 7.78 5.53 1.00
CA ALA A 299 8.29 6.87 0.75
C ALA A 299 8.87 7.50 2.02
N THR A 300 9.63 8.59 1.85
CA THR A 300 10.21 9.39 2.93
C THR A 300 10.15 10.87 2.59
N GLY A 301 10.21 11.73 3.60
CA GLY A 301 10.10 13.18 3.44
C GLY A 301 8.65 13.67 3.55
N LYS A 302 8.46 14.99 3.38
CA LYS A 302 7.15 15.60 3.58
C LYS A 302 6.22 15.30 2.41
N GLY A 303 6.69 15.46 1.17
CA GLY A 303 6.05 15.17 -0.13
C GLY A 303 4.66 15.77 -0.39
N GLY A 304 3.76 15.79 0.59
CA GLY A 304 2.50 16.52 0.56
C GLY A 304 1.41 15.84 -0.28
N GLY A 305 0.36 16.59 -0.60
CA GLY A 305 -0.70 16.16 -1.52
C GLY A 305 -1.67 15.10 -1.01
N GLY A 306 -1.49 14.56 0.20
CA GLY A 306 -2.48 13.68 0.81
C GLY A 306 -3.78 14.43 1.09
N ARG A 307 -4.93 13.82 0.78
CA ARG A 307 -6.21 14.30 1.30
C ARG A 307 -6.17 14.14 2.81
N LYS A 308 -6.18 15.25 3.54
CA LYS A 308 -6.31 15.22 5.00
C LYS A 308 -7.52 14.35 5.35
N ARG A 309 -7.32 13.31 6.16
CA ARG A 309 -8.41 12.45 6.65
C ARG A 309 -9.44 13.39 7.26
N PRO A 310 -10.72 13.31 6.88
CA PRO A 310 -11.76 14.01 7.60
C PRO A 310 -11.59 13.67 9.07
N PRO A 311 -11.67 14.66 9.96
CA PRO A 311 -11.67 14.37 11.37
C PRO A 311 -12.79 13.36 11.67
N ASP A 312 -12.45 12.29 12.38
CA ASP A 312 -13.39 11.24 12.78
C ASP A 312 -14.65 11.87 13.41
N GLN A 313 -15.80 11.71 12.75
CA GLN A 313 -17.05 12.32 13.19
C GLN A 313 -17.49 11.82 14.57
N LYS A 314 -17.27 10.54 14.89
CA LYS A 314 -17.60 9.98 16.20
C LYS A 314 -16.71 10.57 17.29
N MET A 315 -15.43 10.75 16.98
CA MET A 315 -14.50 11.42 17.88
C MET A 315 -14.82 12.90 18.04
N LEU A 316 -15.14 13.61 16.96
CA LEU A 316 -15.56 15.02 17.03
C LEU A 316 -16.83 15.19 17.86
N GLN A 317 -17.80 14.29 17.71
CA GLN A 317 -19.03 14.30 18.48
C GLN A 317 -18.76 14.06 19.97
N LYS A 318 -17.95 13.04 20.28
CA LYS A 318 -17.52 12.78 21.66
C LYS A 318 -16.78 13.98 22.27
N LEU A 319 -15.86 14.60 21.55
CA LEU A 319 -15.13 15.79 22.00
C LEU A 319 -16.05 16.99 22.20
N ALA A 320 -17.05 17.16 21.34
CA ALA A 320 -18.05 18.22 21.48
C ALA A 320 -18.91 18.01 22.74
N GLU A 321 -19.27 16.76 23.04
CA GLU A 321 -20.05 16.39 24.22
C GLU A 321 -19.25 16.52 25.53
N GLU A 322 -17.98 16.11 25.54
CA GLU A 322 -17.14 16.09 26.75
C GLU A 322 -16.40 17.41 27.02
N GLY A 323 -16.01 18.13 25.98
CA GLY A 323 -15.10 19.27 26.07
C GLY A 323 -15.46 20.48 25.21
N GLY A 324 -16.65 20.48 24.61
CA GLY A 324 -17.17 21.62 23.87
C GLY A 324 -16.39 21.97 22.61
N VAL A 325 -16.61 23.19 22.10
CA VAL A 325 -16.03 23.66 20.84
C VAL A 325 -14.50 23.78 20.94
N GLU A 326 -13.94 24.13 22.10
CA GLU A 326 -12.49 24.24 22.26
C GLU A 326 -11.77 22.90 22.10
N ALA A 327 -12.31 21.81 22.69
CA ALA A 327 -11.73 20.48 22.56
C ALA A 327 -11.77 19.97 21.12
N VAL A 328 -12.85 20.27 20.40
CA VAL A 328 -12.97 19.99 18.97
C VAL A 328 -11.94 20.82 18.18
N GLN A 329 -11.79 22.11 18.48
CA GLN A 329 -10.83 23.00 17.82
C GLN A 329 -9.37 22.54 18.03
N GLU A 330 -9.04 22.08 19.24
CA GLU A 330 -7.72 21.56 19.58
C GLU A 330 -7.42 20.26 18.84
N TYR A 331 -8.39 19.35 18.79
CA TYR A 331 -8.27 18.10 18.02
C TYR A 331 -8.08 18.36 16.53
N LEU A 332 -8.85 19.29 15.95
CA LEU A 332 -8.72 19.67 14.54
C LEU A 332 -7.34 20.26 14.23
N LYS A 333 -6.81 21.13 15.12
CA LYS A 333 -5.44 21.66 15.00
C LYS A 333 -4.38 20.55 15.12
N LYS A 334 -4.53 19.64 16.08
CA LYS A 334 -3.56 18.55 16.32
C LYS A 334 -3.53 17.53 15.19
N THR A 335 -4.68 17.26 14.57
CA THR A 335 -4.80 16.36 13.41
C THR A 335 -4.44 17.03 12.08
N GLY A 336 -4.14 18.33 12.10
CA GLY A 336 -3.79 19.11 10.91
C GLY A 336 -4.95 19.30 9.94
N SER A 337 -6.20 19.13 10.37
CA SER A 337 -7.41 19.36 9.58
C SER A 337 -7.59 20.86 9.26
N ASP A 338 -8.03 21.20 8.05
CA ASP A 338 -8.39 22.58 7.68
C ASP A 338 -9.85 22.92 8.08
N ALA A 339 -10.56 21.99 8.71
CA ALA A 339 -11.89 22.26 9.24
C ALA A 339 -11.81 23.20 10.45
N SER A 340 -12.66 24.21 10.48
CA SER A 340 -12.83 25.13 11.62
C SER A 340 -14.24 25.05 12.16
N VAL A 341 -14.39 25.02 13.49
CA VAL A 341 -15.70 25.15 14.15
C VAL A 341 -15.99 26.62 14.39
N MET A 342 -17.24 27.05 14.19
CA MET A 342 -17.65 28.42 14.56
C MET A 342 -17.60 28.56 16.08
N THR A 343 -16.97 29.63 16.56
CA THR A 343 -17.07 30.03 17.96
C THR A 343 -18.54 30.33 18.33
N PRO A 344 -18.92 30.28 19.61
CA PRO A 344 -20.27 30.65 20.06
C PRO A 344 -20.73 32.02 19.55
N GLU A 345 -19.82 33.00 19.51
CA GLU A 345 -20.05 34.35 19.00
C GLU A 345 -20.28 34.37 17.48
N GLN A 346 -19.48 33.62 16.71
CA GLN A 346 -19.66 33.47 15.27
C GLN A 346 -20.96 32.76 14.92
N LEU A 347 -21.32 31.73 15.70
CA LEU A 347 -22.57 30.99 15.54
C LEU A 347 -23.78 31.88 15.84
N GLN A 348 -23.70 32.72 16.88
CA GLN A 348 -24.74 33.69 17.21
C GLN A 348 -24.90 34.73 16.09
N LYS A 349 -23.80 35.31 15.62
CA LYS A 349 -23.81 36.25 14.49
C LYS A 349 -24.38 35.62 13.22
N HIS A 350 -24.09 34.34 12.98
CA HIS A 350 -24.64 33.61 11.85
C HIS A 350 -26.15 33.39 11.98
N ARG A 351 -26.64 33.03 13.17
CA ARG A 351 -28.09 32.92 13.46
C ARG A 351 -28.81 34.24 13.28
N ASP A 352 -28.23 35.34 13.75
CA ASP A 352 -28.84 36.67 13.64
C ASP A 352 -28.94 37.11 12.17
N ARG A 353 -27.89 36.86 11.37
CA ARG A 353 -27.92 37.08 9.91
C ARG A 353 -28.97 36.22 9.19
N LEU A 354 -29.16 34.96 9.59
CA LEU A 354 -30.18 34.09 9.00
C LEU A 354 -31.59 34.59 9.30
N LYS A 355 -31.83 35.15 10.49
CA LYS A 355 -33.11 35.78 10.85
C LYS A 355 -33.36 37.05 10.05
N GLU A 356 -32.34 37.88 9.83
CA GLU A 356 -32.44 39.07 8.97
C GLU A 356 -32.81 38.69 7.53
N LEU A 357 -32.14 37.69 6.95
CA LEU A 357 -32.44 37.22 5.59
C LEU A 357 -33.85 36.66 5.45
N GLN A 358 -34.34 35.93 6.46
CA GLN A 358 -35.73 35.44 6.49
C GLN A 358 -36.76 36.56 6.66
N SER A 359 -36.38 37.70 7.23
CA SER A 359 -37.24 38.88 7.34
C SER A 359 -37.21 39.78 6.10
N GLU A 360 -36.23 39.63 5.21
CA GLU A 360 -36.16 40.34 3.93
C GLU A 360 -36.91 39.62 2.79
N GLU A 361 -37.21 38.31 2.95
CA GLU A 361 -38.01 37.51 2.01
C GLU A 361 -39.53 37.49 2.31
N LEU A 362 -39.97 38.14 3.39
CA LEU A 362 -41.37 38.35 3.80
C LEU A 362 -41.77 39.82 3.60
#